data_AF-A0A2T6GJI6-F1
#
_entry.id   AF-A0A2T6GJI6-F1
#
_cell.length_a   1.000
_cell.length_b   1.000
_cell.length_c   1.000
_cell.angle_alpha   90.00
_cell.angle_beta   90.00
_cell.angle_gamma   90.00
#
_symmetry.space_group_name_H-M   'P 1'
#
loop_
_entity.id
_entity.type
_entity.pdbx_description
1 polymer ?
#
loop_
_entity_poly.entity_id
_entity_poly.type
_entity_poly.pdbx_seq_one_letter_code
_entity_poly.pdbx_strand_id
1 'polypeptide(L)'
;MLTDQELLRYSRQILLQHVDIDGQLRLKQSRVLIVGLGGLGAPAALYLAAAGVGELHLADFDSVDLTNLQRQIIHDSQSVGVSKVDSAISRLSALNPEIRLVPHRQALDVDSLAAAVAAVDLVLDCSDNFSTREAVNAACVAAGKPLVSGAAIRLEGQLSVFDPRRPESPCYHCLYGHGSEAELTCSEAGVLGPLVGTVGSLQALEALKLLAGFGEPLVGRLLLIDALGTRFRELRVKRDPGCSVCGVQHE
;
A
#
# COMPACT_ATOMS: atom_id res chain seq x y z
N MET A 1 11.91 20.18 -11.17
CA MET A 1 13.34 20.01 -10.81
C MET A 1 13.44 19.74 -9.31
N LEU A 2 14.51 19.07 -8.89
CA LEU A 2 14.83 18.88 -7.47
C LEU A 2 15.61 20.10 -6.96
N THR A 3 15.36 20.52 -5.73
CA THR A 3 16.17 21.52 -5.03
C THR A 3 17.48 20.90 -4.55
N ASP A 4 18.47 21.71 -4.19
CA ASP A 4 19.73 21.23 -3.62
C ASP A 4 19.52 20.40 -2.33
N GLN A 5 18.52 20.79 -1.54
CA GLN A 5 18.13 20.06 -0.33
C GLN A 5 17.55 18.68 -0.68
N GLU A 6 16.69 18.60 -1.68
CA GLU A 6 16.14 17.33 -2.18
C GLU A 6 17.23 16.44 -2.78
N LEU A 7 18.17 17.01 -3.55
CA LEU A 7 19.32 16.28 -4.11
C LEU A 7 20.18 15.68 -2.99
N LEU A 8 20.43 16.43 -1.91
CA LEU A 8 21.16 15.92 -0.75
C LEU A 8 20.39 14.81 -0.02
N ARG A 9 19.11 15.06 0.29
CA ARG A 9 18.22 14.13 1.02
C ARG A 9 18.10 12.79 0.29
N TYR A 10 17.86 12.82 -1.01
CA TYR A 10 17.63 11.62 -1.82
C TYR A 10 18.89 11.08 -2.51
N SER A 11 20.07 11.62 -2.17
CA SER A 11 21.34 11.27 -2.81
C SER A 11 21.59 9.75 -2.90
N ARG A 12 21.22 8.99 -1.87
CA ARG A 12 21.39 7.52 -1.86
C ARG A 12 20.49 6.79 -2.86
N GLN A 13 19.30 7.32 -3.14
CA GLN A 13 18.40 6.77 -4.15
C GLN A 13 18.85 7.20 -5.55
N ILE A 14 19.20 8.47 -5.72
CA ILE A 14 19.66 9.03 -7.01
C ILE A 14 20.92 8.32 -7.52
N LEU A 15 21.82 7.88 -6.64
CA LEU A 15 23.00 7.11 -7.05
C LEU A 15 22.69 5.74 -7.69
N LEU A 16 21.48 5.22 -7.52
CA LEU A 16 21.05 3.98 -8.17
C LEU A 16 20.72 4.29 -9.63
N GLN A 17 21.44 3.65 -10.57
CA GLN A 17 21.24 3.84 -12.02
C GLN A 17 19.79 3.65 -12.48
N HIS A 18 19.04 2.78 -11.81
CA HIS A 18 17.63 2.50 -12.14
C HIS A 18 16.66 3.58 -11.65
N VAL A 19 17.08 4.41 -10.70
CA VAL A 19 16.30 5.53 -10.18
C VAL A 19 16.81 6.82 -10.82
N ASP A 20 18.08 7.17 -10.59
CA ASP A 20 18.70 8.42 -11.05
C ASP A 20 17.85 9.67 -10.69
N ILE A 21 18.20 10.83 -11.23
CA ILE A 21 17.44 12.07 -11.06
C ILE A 21 16.01 11.94 -11.59
N ASP A 22 15.83 11.26 -12.74
CA ASP A 22 14.53 11.15 -13.41
C ASP A 22 13.54 10.27 -12.63
N GLY A 23 13.99 9.17 -12.04
CA GLY A 23 13.17 8.35 -11.14
C GLY A 23 12.78 9.12 -9.89
N GLN A 24 13.72 9.85 -9.28
CA GLN A 24 13.41 10.67 -8.11
C GLN A 24 12.43 11.80 -8.43
N LEU A 25 12.53 12.42 -9.61
CA LEU A 25 11.55 13.40 -10.08
C LEU A 25 10.16 12.79 -10.28
N ARG A 26 10.07 11.58 -10.83
CA ARG A 26 8.79 10.84 -10.94
C ARG A 26 8.19 10.56 -9.56
N LEU A 27 8.99 10.11 -8.58
CA LEU A 27 8.52 9.93 -7.20
C LEU A 27 7.96 11.24 -6.63
N LYS A 28 8.70 12.34 -6.77
CA LYS A 28 8.28 13.67 -6.31
C LYS A 28 6.97 14.15 -6.98
N GLN A 29 6.68 13.71 -8.20
CA GLN A 29 5.45 14.08 -8.91
C GLN A 29 4.28 13.13 -8.63
N SER A 30 4.55 11.99 -7.98
CA SER A 30 3.57 10.93 -7.76
C SER A 30 2.69 11.17 -6.55
N ARG A 31 1.47 10.66 -6.63
CA ARG A 31 0.47 10.68 -5.57
C ARG A 31 0.05 9.26 -5.22
N VAL A 32 0.05 8.93 -3.93
CA VAL A 32 -0.29 7.57 -3.46
C VAL A 32 -1.39 7.62 -2.41
N LEU A 33 -2.40 6.77 -2.56
CA LEU A 33 -3.39 6.49 -1.52
C LEU A 33 -2.96 5.28 -0.71
N ILE A 34 -2.93 5.41 0.62
CA ILE A 34 -2.69 4.32 1.55
C ILE A 34 -3.98 4.09 2.34
N VAL A 35 -4.63 2.95 2.12
CA VAL A 35 -5.86 2.54 2.80
C VAL A 35 -5.51 1.65 3.99
N GLY A 36 -5.60 2.21 5.20
CA GLY A 36 -5.17 1.60 6.45
C GLY A 36 -3.77 2.04 6.85
N LEU A 37 -3.62 2.55 8.08
CA LEU A 37 -2.37 3.01 8.70
C LEU A 37 -1.92 2.08 9.83
N GLY A 38 -2.37 0.82 9.76
CA GLY A 38 -2.04 -0.23 10.72
C GLY A 38 -0.65 -0.85 10.53
N GLY A 39 -0.51 -2.14 10.82
CA GLY A 39 0.79 -2.82 10.81
C GLY A 39 1.46 -2.87 9.43
N LEU A 40 0.66 -2.89 8.36
CA LEU A 40 1.13 -2.82 6.97
C LEU A 40 1.34 -1.37 6.50
N GLY A 41 0.35 -0.51 6.77
CA GLY A 41 0.37 0.88 6.32
C GLY A 41 1.45 1.73 6.98
N ALA A 42 1.77 1.47 8.25
CA ALA A 42 2.79 2.18 9.00
C ALA A 42 4.18 2.14 8.33
N PRO A 43 4.82 0.96 8.11
CA PRO A 43 6.09 0.90 7.40
C PRO A 43 5.96 1.38 5.95
N ALA A 44 4.85 1.10 5.26
CA ALA A 44 4.65 1.53 3.88
C ALA A 44 4.69 3.07 3.76
N ALA A 45 3.92 3.78 4.58
CA ALA A 45 3.88 5.23 4.60
C ALA A 45 5.23 5.85 4.99
N LEU A 46 5.91 5.29 5.99
CA LEU A 46 7.24 5.73 6.42
C LEU A 46 8.26 5.64 5.25
N TYR A 47 8.31 4.51 4.55
CA TYR A 47 9.24 4.33 3.44
C TYR A 47 8.88 5.19 2.22
N LEU A 48 7.59 5.32 1.86
CA LEU A 48 7.18 6.18 0.74
C LEU A 48 7.46 7.67 1.02
N ALA A 49 7.22 8.12 2.25
CA ALA A 49 7.56 9.48 2.65
C ALA A 49 9.08 9.72 2.63
N ALA A 50 9.86 8.80 3.21
CA ALA A 50 11.32 8.90 3.19
C ALA A 50 11.90 8.85 1.77
N ALA A 51 11.27 8.09 0.88
CA ALA A 51 11.66 7.97 -0.52
C ALA A 51 11.37 9.24 -1.35
N GLY A 52 10.53 10.14 -0.84
CA GLY A 52 10.18 11.39 -1.52
C GLY A 52 9.02 11.25 -2.50
N VAL A 53 8.07 10.35 -2.23
CA VAL A 53 6.77 10.38 -2.93
C VAL A 53 6.07 11.70 -2.61
N GLY A 54 5.75 12.48 -3.65
CA GLY A 54 5.38 13.88 -3.50
C GLY A 54 4.11 14.15 -2.71
N GLU A 55 3.12 13.27 -2.82
CA GLU A 55 1.84 13.40 -2.12
C GLU A 55 1.33 12.05 -1.60
N LEU A 56 1.04 11.98 -0.30
CA LEU A 56 0.46 10.79 0.33
C LEU A 56 -0.94 11.09 0.87
N HIS A 57 -1.93 10.40 0.33
CA HIS A 57 -3.29 10.35 0.85
C HIS A 57 -3.35 9.24 1.91
N LEU A 58 -3.68 9.60 3.14
CA LEU A 58 -3.64 8.72 4.31
C LEU A 58 -5.06 8.46 4.79
N ALA A 59 -5.57 7.24 4.57
CA ALA A 59 -6.93 6.86 4.93
C ALA A 59 -6.95 5.86 6.08
N ASP A 60 -7.49 6.27 7.22
CA ASP A 60 -7.77 5.40 8.36
C ASP A 60 -8.85 6.06 9.22
N PHE A 61 -9.84 5.30 9.65
CA PHE A 61 -10.97 5.80 10.44
C PHE A 61 -10.77 5.59 11.95
N ASP A 62 -9.74 4.83 12.33
CA ASP A 62 -9.52 4.40 13.69
C ASP A 62 -8.61 5.38 14.46
N SER A 63 -8.60 5.21 15.78
CA SER A 63 -7.67 5.90 16.68
C SER A 63 -6.55 4.96 17.12
N VAL A 64 -5.42 5.52 17.54
CA VAL A 64 -4.30 4.74 18.05
C VAL A 64 -4.69 4.10 19.37
N ASP A 65 -4.57 2.78 19.47
CA ASP A 65 -4.77 2.02 20.70
C ASP A 65 -3.44 1.44 21.25
N LEU A 66 -3.34 1.22 22.56
CA LEU A 66 -2.13 0.64 23.17
C LEU A 66 -1.74 -0.71 22.54
N THR A 67 -2.72 -1.55 22.22
CA THR A 67 -2.51 -2.88 21.62
C THR A 67 -1.95 -2.81 20.19
N ASN A 68 -2.01 -1.64 19.57
CA ASN A 68 -1.50 -1.41 18.23
C ASN A 68 0.02 -1.24 18.21
N LEU A 69 0.60 -0.70 19.29
CA LEU A 69 1.99 -0.24 19.32
C LEU A 69 3.04 -1.34 19.15
N GLN A 70 2.68 -2.62 19.32
CA GLN A 70 3.59 -3.75 19.05
C GLN A 70 3.93 -3.91 17.56
N ARG A 71 3.11 -3.35 16.65
CA ARG A 71 3.28 -3.52 15.19
C ARG A 71 3.07 -2.25 14.35
N GLN A 72 2.42 -1.22 14.88
CA GLN A 72 2.13 0.02 14.14
C GLN A 72 3.18 1.09 14.43
N ILE A 73 4.39 0.87 13.90
CA ILE A 73 5.62 1.60 14.26
C ILE A 73 5.64 3.09 13.85
N ILE A 74 4.62 3.57 13.16
CA ILE A 74 4.45 4.99 12.84
C ILE A 74 3.83 5.78 14.01
N HIS A 75 3.18 5.08 14.94
CA HIS A 75 2.55 5.64 16.14
C HIS A 75 3.43 5.41 17.37
N ASP A 76 3.15 6.16 18.43
CA ASP A 76 3.84 6.07 19.71
C ASP A 76 2.86 6.12 20.89
N SER A 77 3.37 5.91 22.10
CA SER A 77 2.57 5.92 23.33
C SER A 77 1.91 7.27 23.62
N GLN A 78 2.45 8.38 23.10
CA GLN A 78 1.85 9.71 23.26
C GLN A 78 0.65 9.91 22.34
N SER A 79 0.56 9.14 21.27
CA SER A 79 -0.51 9.20 20.28
C SER A 79 -1.74 8.40 20.67
N VAL A 80 -1.75 7.64 21.77
CA VAL A 80 -2.92 6.81 22.16
C VAL A 80 -4.17 7.69 22.33
N GLY A 81 -5.25 7.29 21.68
CA GLY A 81 -6.52 8.04 21.61
C GLY A 81 -6.58 9.12 20.53
N VAL A 82 -5.46 9.42 19.84
CA VAL A 82 -5.43 10.31 18.67
C VAL A 82 -5.81 9.49 17.43
N SER A 83 -6.47 10.12 16.45
CA SER A 83 -6.69 9.51 15.13
C SER A 83 -5.37 8.97 14.55
N LYS A 84 -5.40 7.75 13.97
CA LYS A 84 -4.22 7.19 13.30
C LYS A 84 -3.72 8.09 12.17
N VAL A 85 -4.62 8.73 11.43
CA VAL A 85 -4.27 9.69 10.37
C VAL A 85 -3.49 10.87 10.93
N ASP A 86 -3.95 11.47 12.03
CA ASP A 86 -3.28 12.64 12.61
C ASP A 86 -1.93 12.27 13.25
N SER A 87 -1.85 11.13 13.94
CA SER A 87 -0.59 10.59 14.46
C SER A 87 0.42 10.33 13.32
N ALA A 88 -0.03 9.69 12.24
CA ALA A 88 0.80 9.44 11.08
C ALA A 88 1.27 10.75 10.41
N ILE A 89 0.39 11.74 10.23
CA ILE A 89 0.76 13.03 9.65
C ILE A 89 1.85 13.72 10.46
N SER A 90 1.72 13.73 11.79
CA SER A 90 2.75 14.29 12.68
C SER A 90 4.10 13.61 12.45
N ARG A 91 4.11 12.26 12.44
CA ARG A 91 5.34 11.47 12.23
C ARG A 91 5.95 11.68 10.85
N LEU A 92 5.15 11.67 9.79
CA LEU A 92 5.61 11.80 8.41
C LEU A 92 6.08 13.21 8.09
N SER A 93 5.43 14.25 8.63
CA SER A 93 5.87 15.63 8.49
C SER A 93 7.24 15.86 9.15
N ALA A 94 7.49 15.22 10.30
CA ALA A 94 8.79 15.27 10.97
C ALA A 94 9.87 14.51 10.19
N LEU A 95 9.50 13.42 9.50
CA LEU A 95 10.40 12.62 8.66
C LEU A 95 10.76 13.35 7.35
N ASN A 96 9.76 13.87 6.66
CA ASN A 96 9.92 14.55 5.39
C ASN A 96 8.95 15.73 5.26
N PRO A 97 9.39 16.97 5.58
CA PRO A 97 8.54 18.16 5.48
C PRO A 97 8.33 18.66 4.04
N GLU A 98 8.98 18.05 3.04
CA GLU A 98 8.92 18.49 1.64
C GLU A 98 7.76 17.86 0.86
N ILE A 99 7.10 16.83 1.42
CA ILE A 99 5.97 16.12 0.79
C ILE A 99 4.63 16.67 1.27
N ARG A 100 3.60 16.50 0.45
CA ARG A 100 2.21 16.85 0.80
C ARG A 100 1.51 15.64 1.44
N LEU A 101 0.81 15.86 2.54
CA LEU A 101 0.03 14.84 3.23
C LEU A 101 -1.45 15.22 3.19
N VAL A 102 -2.30 14.31 2.73
CA VAL A 102 -3.75 14.52 2.56
C VAL A 102 -4.52 13.56 3.48
N PRO A 103 -5.21 14.07 4.52
CA PRO A 103 -5.91 13.22 5.48
C PRO A 103 -7.29 12.75 5.00
N HIS A 104 -7.60 11.47 5.20
CA HIS A 104 -8.94 10.88 5.10
C HIS A 104 -9.27 10.18 6.42
N ARG A 105 -9.91 10.91 7.35
CA ARG A 105 -10.15 10.48 8.75
C ARG A 105 -11.41 9.64 8.96
N GLN A 106 -12.24 9.52 7.93
CA GLN A 106 -13.49 8.77 7.97
C GLN A 106 -13.32 7.49 7.16
N ALA A 107 -14.15 6.48 7.47
CA ALA A 107 -14.22 5.30 6.64
C ALA A 107 -14.63 5.73 5.23
N LEU A 108 -13.87 5.29 4.23
CA LEU A 108 -14.17 5.59 2.84
C LEU A 108 -15.37 4.74 2.41
N ASP A 109 -16.52 5.38 2.25
CA ASP A 109 -17.68 4.80 1.57
C ASP A 109 -17.42 4.69 0.05
N VAL A 110 -18.39 4.17 -0.70
CA VAL A 110 -18.25 3.94 -2.15
C VAL A 110 -17.86 5.21 -2.90
N ASP A 111 -18.53 6.33 -2.62
CA ASP A 111 -18.33 7.58 -3.35
C ASP A 111 -16.99 8.25 -2.97
N SER A 112 -16.68 8.32 -1.68
CA SER A 112 -15.43 8.89 -1.18
C SER A 112 -14.22 8.04 -1.55
N LEU A 113 -14.35 6.71 -1.58
CA LEU A 113 -13.30 5.81 -2.07
C LEU A 113 -13.04 6.05 -3.55
N ALA A 114 -14.08 6.10 -4.39
CA ALA A 114 -13.94 6.35 -5.81
C ALA A 114 -13.24 7.69 -6.08
N ALA A 115 -13.64 8.75 -5.36
CA ALA A 115 -13.01 10.06 -5.47
C ALA A 115 -11.54 10.03 -5.02
N ALA A 116 -11.22 9.36 -3.91
CA ALA A 116 -9.86 9.25 -3.40
C ALA A 116 -8.94 8.49 -4.36
N VAL A 117 -9.42 7.38 -4.94
CA VAL A 117 -8.68 6.58 -5.94
C VAL A 117 -8.45 7.36 -7.23
N ALA A 118 -9.45 8.10 -7.71
CA ALA A 118 -9.33 8.91 -8.92
C ALA A 118 -8.26 10.02 -8.79
N ALA A 119 -8.05 10.55 -7.59
CA ALA A 119 -7.13 11.66 -7.31
C ALA A 119 -5.64 11.26 -7.27
N VAL A 120 -5.32 9.96 -7.22
CA VAL A 120 -3.95 9.45 -7.04
C VAL A 120 -3.44 8.66 -8.24
N ASP A 121 -2.14 8.38 -8.27
CA ASP A 121 -1.50 7.59 -9.34
C ASP A 121 -1.45 6.09 -9.02
N LEU A 122 -1.44 5.74 -7.73
CA LEU A 122 -1.28 4.38 -7.24
C LEU A 122 -1.93 4.23 -5.85
N VAL A 123 -2.46 3.03 -5.56
CA VAL A 123 -3.12 2.71 -4.29
C VAL A 123 -2.40 1.56 -3.59
N LEU A 124 -2.22 1.68 -2.27
CA LEU A 124 -1.83 0.58 -1.38
C LEU A 124 -3.04 0.17 -0.56
N ASP A 125 -3.43 -1.10 -0.69
CA ASP A 125 -4.35 -1.73 0.26
C ASP A 125 -3.55 -2.30 1.43
N CYS A 126 -3.68 -1.64 2.58
CA CYS A 126 -3.10 -2.00 3.86
C CYS A 126 -4.19 -2.32 4.90
N SER A 127 -5.43 -2.57 4.43
CA SER A 127 -6.58 -2.92 5.28
C SER A 127 -6.49 -4.37 5.77
N ASP A 128 -7.30 -4.72 6.76
CA ASP A 128 -7.28 -6.03 7.42
C ASP A 128 -8.58 -6.82 7.28
N ASN A 129 -9.50 -6.39 6.41
CA ASN A 129 -10.76 -7.07 6.18
C ASN A 129 -11.05 -7.21 4.68
N PHE A 130 -11.59 -8.38 4.30
CA PHE A 130 -11.88 -8.73 2.92
C PHE A 130 -12.78 -7.71 2.18
N SER A 131 -13.81 -7.19 2.85
CA SER A 131 -14.77 -6.27 2.22
C SER A 131 -14.13 -4.97 1.72
N THR A 132 -13.17 -4.43 2.48
CA THR A 132 -12.41 -3.23 2.07
C THR A 132 -11.49 -3.55 0.90
N ARG A 133 -10.84 -4.73 0.89
CA ARG A 133 -9.97 -5.16 -0.21
C ARG A 133 -10.72 -5.27 -1.53
N GLU A 134 -11.90 -5.89 -1.52
CA GLU A 134 -12.78 -6.00 -2.67
C GLU A 134 -13.25 -4.62 -3.17
N ALA A 135 -13.66 -3.73 -2.26
CA ALA A 135 -14.09 -2.37 -2.61
C ALA A 135 -12.95 -1.54 -3.22
N VAL A 136 -11.75 -1.58 -2.62
CA VAL A 136 -10.55 -0.90 -3.13
C VAL A 136 -10.15 -1.48 -4.50
N ASN A 137 -10.19 -2.79 -4.66
CA ASN A 137 -9.95 -3.45 -5.94
C ASN A 137 -10.92 -2.98 -7.03
N ALA A 138 -12.22 -3.00 -6.75
CA ALA A 138 -13.24 -2.55 -7.71
C ALA A 138 -13.04 -1.08 -8.11
N ALA A 139 -12.77 -0.20 -7.14
CA ALA A 139 -12.49 1.21 -7.40
C ALA A 139 -11.22 1.41 -8.24
N CYS A 140 -10.15 0.65 -7.96
CA CYS A 140 -8.89 0.71 -8.72
C CYS A 140 -9.08 0.24 -10.17
N VAL A 141 -9.79 -0.88 -10.37
CA VAL A 141 -10.13 -1.40 -11.70
C VAL A 141 -10.97 -0.37 -12.47
N ALA A 142 -12.03 0.17 -11.85
CA ALA A 142 -12.89 1.17 -12.48
C ALA A 142 -12.13 2.46 -12.89
N ALA A 143 -11.17 2.90 -12.06
CA ALA A 143 -10.38 4.11 -12.31
C ALA A 143 -9.09 3.87 -13.12
N GLY A 144 -8.78 2.63 -13.51
CA GLY A 144 -7.54 2.28 -14.21
C GLY A 144 -6.28 2.55 -13.38
N LYS A 145 -6.36 2.41 -12.04
CA LYS A 145 -5.25 2.69 -11.12
C LYS A 145 -4.57 1.40 -10.62
N PRO A 146 -3.23 1.34 -10.60
CA PRO A 146 -2.52 0.23 -9.98
C PRO A 146 -2.82 0.11 -8.49
N LEU A 147 -2.95 -1.13 -8.03
CA LEU A 147 -3.15 -1.52 -6.65
C LEU A 147 -2.01 -2.43 -6.18
N VAL A 148 -1.37 -2.06 -5.07
CA VAL A 148 -0.43 -2.90 -4.35
C VAL A 148 -1.11 -3.43 -3.08
N SER A 149 -1.46 -4.71 -3.08
CA SER A 149 -2.27 -5.32 -2.02
C SER A 149 -1.42 -6.22 -1.13
N GLY A 150 -1.36 -5.90 0.17
CA GLY A 150 -0.65 -6.68 1.17
C GLY A 150 -1.60 -7.25 2.22
N ALA A 151 -1.34 -8.48 2.68
CA ALA A 151 -2.08 -9.11 3.77
C ALA A 151 -1.13 -9.85 4.70
N ALA A 152 -1.48 -9.97 5.97
CA ALA A 152 -0.78 -10.85 6.90
C ALA A 152 -1.71 -11.31 8.01
N ILE A 153 -1.55 -12.56 8.43
CA ILE A 153 -2.28 -13.15 9.55
C ILE A 153 -1.40 -14.21 10.20
N ARG A 154 -1.39 -14.28 11.53
CA ARG A 154 -0.51 -15.19 12.30
C ARG A 154 0.98 -15.00 11.91
N LEU A 155 1.55 -15.98 11.20
CA LEU A 155 2.93 -16.02 10.70
C LEU A 155 2.98 -16.13 9.17
N GLU A 156 1.89 -15.83 8.48
CA GLU A 156 1.77 -15.88 7.03
C GLU A 156 1.49 -14.50 6.45
N GLY A 157 2.24 -14.11 5.43
CA GLY A 157 2.10 -12.85 4.71
C GLY A 157 1.88 -13.08 3.22
N GLN A 158 1.21 -12.14 2.58
CA GLN A 158 0.93 -12.19 1.14
C GLN A 158 1.08 -10.80 0.52
N LEU A 159 1.57 -10.75 -0.72
CA LEU A 159 1.71 -9.51 -1.49
C LEU A 159 1.48 -9.78 -2.98
N SER A 160 0.70 -8.92 -3.63
CA SER A 160 0.50 -8.93 -5.08
C SER A 160 0.34 -7.49 -5.60
N VAL A 161 0.65 -7.30 -6.88
CA VAL A 161 0.35 -6.07 -7.60
C VAL A 161 -0.71 -6.36 -8.65
N PHE A 162 -1.72 -5.51 -8.72
CA PHE A 162 -2.76 -5.54 -9.74
C PHE A 162 -2.70 -4.24 -10.53
N ASP A 163 -2.47 -4.31 -11.83
CA ASP A 163 -2.30 -3.14 -12.68
C ASP A 163 -3.31 -3.20 -13.84
N PRO A 164 -4.51 -2.61 -13.70
CA PRO A 164 -5.58 -2.68 -14.70
C PRO A 164 -5.21 -2.00 -16.04
N ARG A 165 -4.13 -1.23 -16.07
CA ARG A 165 -3.58 -0.66 -17.32
C ARG A 165 -2.95 -1.74 -18.21
N ARG A 166 -2.70 -2.94 -17.67
CA ARG A 166 -2.11 -4.07 -18.38
C ARG A 166 -3.19 -5.13 -18.67
N PRO A 167 -3.46 -5.44 -19.96
CA PRO A 167 -4.51 -6.40 -20.33
C PRO A 167 -4.34 -7.81 -19.74
N GLU A 168 -3.13 -8.23 -19.42
CA GLU A 168 -2.85 -9.53 -18.82
C GLU A 168 -2.97 -9.56 -17.29
N SER A 169 -3.07 -8.39 -16.64
CA SER A 169 -3.11 -8.32 -15.17
C SER A 169 -4.40 -8.95 -14.64
N PRO A 170 -4.33 -9.87 -13.66
CA PRO A 170 -5.50 -10.19 -12.84
C PRO A 170 -5.89 -8.97 -11.99
N CYS A 171 -7.09 -9.01 -11.42
CA CYS A 171 -7.47 -8.16 -10.29
C CYS A 171 -7.52 -8.99 -8.99
N TYR A 172 -7.72 -8.36 -7.84
CA TYR A 172 -7.83 -9.08 -6.56
C TYR A 172 -8.96 -10.13 -6.58
N HIS A 173 -10.11 -9.78 -7.15
CA HIS A 173 -11.23 -10.72 -7.33
C HIS A 173 -10.89 -11.94 -8.21
N CYS A 174 -9.97 -11.84 -9.19
CA CYS A 174 -9.51 -13.02 -9.95
C CYS A 174 -8.76 -14.03 -9.06
N LEU A 175 -8.08 -13.54 -8.02
CA LEU A 175 -7.25 -14.36 -7.14
C LEU A 175 -8.09 -15.04 -6.05
N TYR A 176 -9.02 -14.31 -5.42
CA TYR A 176 -9.77 -14.78 -4.26
C TYR A 176 -11.24 -15.13 -4.57
N GLY A 177 -11.77 -14.72 -5.73
CA GLY A 177 -13.17 -14.91 -6.10
C GLY A 177 -14.13 -14.30 -5.07
N HIS A 178 -15.27 -14.95 -4.87
CA HIS A 178 -16.22 -14.63 -3.80
C HIS A 178 -15.79 -15.21 -2.45
N GLY A 179 -14.52 -15.06 -2.06
CA GLY A 179 -13.91 -15.69 -0.88
C GLY A 179 -14.86 -15.88 0.32
N SER A 180 -14.78 -17.04 0.97
CA SER A 180 -15.63 -17.36 2.12
C SER A 180 -15.38 -16.38 3.26
N GLU A 181 -16.45 -15.76 3.79
CA GLU A 181 -16.51 -14.75 4.86
C GLU A 181 -15.84 -15.14 6.20
N ALA A 182 -15.13 -16.26 6.29
CA ALA A 182 -14.53 -16.81 7.49
C ALA A 182 -13.05 -16.39 7.70
N GLU A 183 -12.67 -15.17 7.34
CA GLU A 183 -11.33 -14.65 7.66
C GLU A 183 -11.34 -13.94 9.03
N LEU A 184 -10.62 -14.52 9.99
CA LEU A 184 -10.29 -13.85 11.25
C LEU A 184 -9.39 -12.65 10.96
N THR A 185 -9.67 -11.52 11.58
CA THR A 185 -8.79 -10.33 11.54
C THR A 185 -7.47 -10.60 12.28
N CYS A 186 -6.46 -9.74 12.03
CA CYS A 186 -5.20 -9.75 12.77
C CYS A 186 -5.40 -9.68 14.30
N SER A 187 -6.42 -8.96 14.75
CA SER A 187 -6.81 -8.85 16.16
C SER A 187 -7.39 -10.14 16.74
N GLU A 188 -8.06 -10.95 15.93
CA GLU A 188 -8.71 -12.18 16.37
C GLU A 188 -7.77 -13.39 16.32
N ALA A 189 -6.89 -13.45 15.32
CA ALA A 189 -5.94 -14.56 15.14
C ALA A 189 -4.53 -14.29 15.72
N GLY A 190 -4.22 -13.03 16.05
CA GLY A 190 -2.87 -12.58 16.38
C GLY A 190 -1.98 -12.39 15.14
N VAL A 191 -0.99 -11.50 15.23
CA VAL A 191 -0.01 -11.26 14.16
C VAL A 191 1.32 -10.77 14.72
N LEU A 192 2.42 -11.24 14.12
CA LEU A 192 3.78 -10.87 14.52
C LEU A 192 4.22 -9.55 13.85
N GLY A 193 4.61 -8.54 14.64
CA GLY A 193 5.00 -7.21 14.16
C GLY A 193 6.01 -7.19 13.00
N PRO A 194 7.15 -7.90 13.11
CA PRO A 194 8.12 -8.02 12.01
C PRO A 194 7.56 -8.55 10.68
N LEU A 195 6.55 -9.43 10.70
CA LEU A 195 5.92 -9.96 9.49
C LEU A 195 5.14 -8.86 8.76
N VAL A 196 4.25 -8.15 9.46
CA VAL A 196 3.52 -7.01 8.87
C VAL A 196 4.47 -5.89 8.45
N GLY A 197 5.53 -5.67 9.24
CA GLY A 197 6.65 -4.80 8.89
C GLY A 197 7.27 -5.16 7.54
N THR A 198 7.54 -6.45 7.32
CA THR A 198 8.13 -6.98 6.09
C THR A 198 7.19 -6.81 4.90
N VAL A 199 5.92 -7.20 5.04
CA VAL A 199 4.92 -7.07 3.96
C VAL A 199 4.72 -5.60 3.59
N GLY A 200 4.54 -4.70 4.56
CA GLY A 200 4.36 -3.28 4.28
C GLY A 200 5.59 -2.61 3.67
N SER A 201 6.80 -3.04 4.05
CA SER A 201 8.03 -2.58 3.40
C SER A 201 8.12 -3.04 1.93
N LEU A 202 7.69 -4.28 1.65
CA LEU A 202 7.60 -4.78 0.29
C LEU A 202 6.48 -4.08 -0.52
N GLN A 203 5.36 -3.69 0.10
CA GLN A 203 4.35 -2.84 -0.56
C GLN A 203 4.95 -1.51 -1.01
N ALA A 204 5.72 -0.84 -0.14
CA ALA A 204 6.42 0.39 -0.52
C ALA A 204 7.42 0.14 -1.66
N LEU A 205 8.18 -0.95 -1.63
CA LEU A 205 9.10 -1.31 -2.71
C LEU A 205 8.39 -1.50 -4.06
N GLU A 206 7.26 -2.23 -4.09
CA GLU A 206 6.46 -2.41 -5.30
C GLU A 206 5.91 -1.08 -5.82
N ALA A 207 5.45 -0.21 -4.92
CA ALA A 207 4.98 1.12 -5.29
C ALA A 207 6.11 1.97 -5.90
N LEU A 208 7.31 1.98 -5.30
CA LEU A 208 8.46 2.71 -5.85
C LEU A 208 8.84 2.18 -7.24
N LYS A 209 8.84 0.86 -7.46
CA LYS A 209 9.07 0.25 -8.78
C LYS A 209 8.06 0.76 -9.82
N LEU A 210 6.78 0.82 -9.46
CA LEU A 210 5.72 1.29 -10.36
C LEU A 210 5.83 2.78 -10.67
N LEU A 211 6.08 3.62 -9.66
CA LEU A 211 6.11 5.08 -9.80
C LEU A 211 7.39 5.56 -10.51
N ALA A 212 8.55 5.04 -10.10
CA ALA A 212 9.83 5.35 -10.72
C ALA A 212 10.16 4.43 -11.90
N GLY A 213 9.22 3.57 -12.32
CA GLY A 213 9.33 2.74 -13.53
C GLY A 213 10.64 1.94 -13.63
N PHE A 214 10.96 1.17 -12.60
CA PHE A 214 12.14 0.31 -12.57
C PHE A 214 11.81 -1.11 -12.08
N GLY A 215 12.69 -2.06 -12.40
CA GLY A 215 12.55 -3.46 -12.02
C GLY A 215 11.28 -4.12 -12.57
N GLU A 216 10.88 -5.21 -11.94
CA GLU A 216 9.71 -5.99 -12.34
C GLU A 216 8.69 -6.03 -11.19
N PRO A 217 7.59 -5.26 -11.26
CA PRO A 217 6.52 -5.34 -10.28
C PRO A 217 5.90 -6.75 -10.19
N LEU A 218 5.29 -7.09 -9.07
CA LEU A 218 4.60 -8.38 -8.84
C LEU A 218 3.26 -8.52 -9.61
N VAL A 219 3.14 -7.90 -10.79
CA VAL A 219 1.92 -8.04 -11.61
C VAL A 219 1.78 -9.49 -12.07
N GLY A 220 0.59 -10.07 -11.85
CA GLY A 220 0.32 -11.48 -12.19
C GLY A 220 1.05 -12.49 -11.30
N ARG A 221 1.55 -12.06 -10.14
CA ARG A 221 2.34 -12.88 -9.22
C ARG A 221 1.92 -12.64 -7.78
N LEU A 222 1.71 -13.72 -7.05
CA LEU A 222 1.45 -13.71 -5.60
C LEU A 222 2.72 -14.13 -4.87
N LEU A 223 3.26 -13.25 -4.04
CA LEU A 223 4.32 -13.56 -3.09
C LEU A 223 3.70 -14.04 -1.78
N LEU A 224 4.04 -15.26 -1.38
CA LEU A 224 3.72 -15.86 -0.09
C LEU A 224 4.95 -15.81 0.83
N ILE A 225 4.74 -15.39 2.07
CA ILE A 225 5.78 -15.25 3.09
C ILE A 225 5.40 -16.13 4.28
N ASP A 226 6.22 -17.11 4.58
CA ASP A 226 6.14 -17.93 5.80
C ASP A 226 7.20 -17.43 6.77
N ALA A 227 6.77 -16.75 7.83
CA ALA A 227 7.66 -16.21 8.85
C ALA A 227 8.21 -17.27 9.80
N LEU A 228 7.50 -18.40 9.98
CA LEU A 228 7.98 -19.49 10.83
C LEU A 228 9.21 -20.15 10.21
N GLY A 229 9.14 -20.43 8.92
CA GLY A 229 10.24 -21.02 8.14
C GLY A 229 11.19 -20.02 7.50
N THR A 230 10.89 -18.71 7.54
CA THR A 230 11.57 -17.66 6.75
C THR A 230 11.64 -18.02 5.26
N ARG A 231 10.49 -18.37 4.67
CA ARG A 231 10.40 -18.80 3.27
C ARG A 231 9.59 -17.81 2.45
N PHE A 232 10.06 -17.55 1.23
CA PHE A 232 9.39 -16.75 0.23
C PHE A 232 9.06 -17.64 -0.96
N ARG A 233 7.80 -17.65 -1.39
CA ARG A 233 7.33 -18.44 -2.53
C ARG A 233 6.52 -17.56 -3.47
N GLU A 234 6.80 -17.64 -4.75
CA GLU A 234 6.04 -16.95 -5.78
C GLU A 234 5.10 -17.93 -6.49
N LEU A 235 3.84 -17.52 -6.65
CA LEU A 235 2.85 -18.23 -7.46
C LEU A 235 2.40 -17.33 -8.62
N ARG A 236 2.18 -17.91 -9.80
CA ARG A 236 1.61 -17.18 -10.93
C ARG A 236 0.09 -17.11 -10.79
N VAL A 237 -0.46 -15.91 -10.98
CA VAL A 237 -1.89 -15.63 -10.94
C VAL A 237 -2.31 -15.22 -12.34
N LYS A 238 -3.34 -15.88 -12.87
CA LYS A 238 -3.89 -15.57 -14.20
C LYS A 238 -5.13 -14.70 -14.03
N ARG A 239 -5.31 -13.77 -14.96
CA ARG A 239 -6.59 -13.08 -15.14
C ARG A 239 -7.67 -14.11 -15.47
N ASP A 240 -8.81 -13.99 -14.81
CA ASP A 240 -10.01 -14.75 -15.13
C ASP A 240 -10.83 -13.98 -16.20
N PRO A 241 -11.03 -14.54 -17.41
CA PRO A 241 -11.88 -13.92 -18.43
C PRO A 241 -13.33 -13.70 -17.99
N GLY A 242 -13.85 -14.52 -17.06
CA GLY A 242 -15.20 -14.43 -16.52
C GLY A 242 -15.34 -13.54 -15.28
N CYS A 243 -14.26 -12.85 -14.89
CA CYS A 243 -14.25 -12.05 -13.67
C CYS A 243 -15.33 -10.95 -13.69
N SER A 244 -16.19 -10.92 -12.68
CA SER A 244 -17.26 -9.91 -12.54
C SER A 244 -16.75 -8.47 -12.40
N VAL A 245 -15.48 -8.29 -12.01
CA VAL A 245 -14.86 -6.98 -11.80
C VAL A 245 -14.06 -6.53 -13.02
N CYS A 246 -13.05 -7.30 -13.44
CA CYS A 246 -12.19 -6.90 -14.56
C CYS A 246 -12.56 -7.54 -15.91
N GLY A 247 -13.47 -8.53 -15.97
CA GLY A 247 -13.85 -9.20 -17.22
C GLY A 247 -14.61 -8.30 -18.19
N VAL A 248 -15.42 -7.37 -17.65
CA VAL A 248 -16.31 -6.48 -18.42
C VAL A 248 -15.62 -5.26 -19.06
N GLN A 249 -14.33 -5.02 -18.81
CA GLN A 249 -13.63 -3.82 -19.30
C GLN A 249 -12.97 -3.96 -20.69
N HIS A 250 -13.12 -5.10 -21.37
CA HIS A 250 -12.47 -5.36 -22.67
C HIS A 250 -13.41 -5.81 -23.80
N GLU A 251 -14.70 -5.46 -23.72
CA GLU A 251 -15.60 -5.47 -24.88
C GLU A 251 -15.66 -4.10 -25.56
#